data_AF-A0A813K008-F1
#
_entry.id   AF-A0A813K008-F1
#
_cell.length_a   1.000
_cell.length_b   1.000
_cell.length_c   1.000
_cell.angle_alpha   90.00
_cell.angle_beta   90.00
_cell.angle_gamma   90.00
#
_symmetry.space_group_name_H-M   'P 1'
#
loop_
_entity.id
_entity.type
_entity.pdbx_description
1 polymer ?
#
loop_
_entity_poly.entity_id
_entity_poly.type
_entity_poly.pdbx_seq_one_letter_code
_entity_poly.pdbx_strand_id
1 'polypeptide(L)'
;MTGRCIAEAWCKWPCTSQFMPPAMLTFYRMTNPYHVLFAIPLGWAAMCISSIGHDGYHHTLAPADSCLNEVLAYLCMDCVVTSRDTWHYSHHKVHHGSPWSEDPMDRQRLFGPCILTETMYLIKTILMYWCQDMKSAICEPSCNGRLRSFFAIFVKLTLLLHMPLNGLAGFVFSLVINVNYFAFLAHGLPVRTPTDDLLLQQLRTSIDFFPHSYVGLFLSGAFNNHSVHHVFPSLPRSLHKWGSDKLRKFFPDEYRVIDNFSQLFAFWVLRDQQPEETVLMKDIVKKAEGFYCKKLILDLVSVVILCAVVAFLPAVRITEYIPSIKQQH
;
A
#
# COMPACT_ATOMS: atom_id res chain seq x y z
N MET A 1 1.40 -31.55 28.60
CA MET A 1 -0.06 -31.84 28.46
C MET A 1 -0.82 -30.51 28.30
N THR A 2 -0.77 -29.85 27.13
CA THR A 2 -1.52 -28.59 26.88
C THR A 2 -1.48 -28.21 25.39
N GLY A 3 -2.06 -29.03 24.52
CA GLY A 3 -2.09 -28.71 23.08
C GLY A 3 -3.12 -29.47 22.25
N ARG A 4 -3.56 -30.66 22.71
CA ARG A 4 -4.59 -31.44 22.01
C ARG A 4 -6.04 -31.02 22.29
N CYS A 5 -6.32 -30.32 23.40
CA CYS A 5 -7.71 -29.97 23.75
C CYS A 5 -8.30 -28.80 22.97
N ILE A 6 -7.49 -27.92 22.37
CA ILE A 6 -8.03 -26.78 21.61
C ILE A 6 -8.41 -27.21 20.17
N ALA A 7 -7.66 -28.13 19.57
CA ALA A 7 -7.96 -28.64 18.23
C ALA A 7 -9.21 -29.55 18.22
N GLU A 8 -9.45 -30.35 19.26
CA GLU A 8 -10.65 -31.19 19.34
C GLU A 8 -11.92 -30.41 19.67
N ALA A 9 -11.82 -29.24 20.32
CA ALA A 9 -12.97 -28.38 20.58
C ALA A 9 -13.49 -27.68 19.31
N TRP A 10 -12.62 -27.39 18.34
CA TRP A 10 -13.02 -26.79 17.06
C TRP A 10 -13.68 -27.79 16.10
N CYS A 11 -13.29 -29.07 16.15
CA CYS A 11 -13.94 -30.12 15.35
C CYS A 11 -15.25 -30.67 15.96
N LYS A 12 -15.60 -30.30 17.20
CA LYS A 12 -16.82 -30.76 17.89
C LYS A 12 -17.84 -29.65 18.14
N TRP A 13 -17.78 -28.53 17.41
CA TRP A 13 -18.98 -27.69 17.29
C TRP A 13 -20.04 -28.52 16.57
N PRO A 14 -21.23 -28.77 17.15
CA PRO A 14 -22.20 -29.68 16.54
C PRO A 14 -22.54 -29.19 15.13
N CYS A 15 -22.63 -30.13 14.20
CA CYS A 15 -23.16 -29.97 12.85
C CYS A 15 -24.61 -29.45 12.85
N THR A 16 -24.86 -28.22 13.33
CA THR A 16 -26.14 -27.52 13.17
C THR A 16 -26.38 -27.06 11.74
N SER A 17 -25.39 -27.24 10.85
CA SER A 17 -25.55 -27.02 9.40
C SER A 17 -26.58 -27.97 8.75
N GLN A 18 -26.96 -29.07 9.39
CA GLN A 18 -28.00 -29.98 8.87
C GLN A 18 -29.43 -29.49 9.10
N PHE A 19 -29.64 -28.48 9.98
CA PHE A 19 -30.96 -27.94 10.29
C PHE A 19 -31.13 -26.47 9.91
N MET A 20 -30.09 -25.80 9.39
CA MET A 20 -30.28 -24.48 8.80
C MET A 20 -31.00 -24.63 7.45
N PRO A 21 -32.15 -23.97 7.25
CA PRO A 21 -32.75 -23.86 5.94
C PRO A 21 -31.69 -23.43 4.92
N PRO A 22 -31.71 -23.95 3.67
CA PRO A 22 -30.71 -23.58 2.66
C PRO A 22 -30.50 -22.07 2.52
N ALA A 23 -31.56 -21.27 2.67
CA ALA A 23 -31.48 -19.80 2.70
C ALA A 23 -30.63 -19.25 3.87
N MET A 24 -30.71 -19.86 5.05
CA MET A 24 -29.93 -19.48 6.24
C MET A 24 -28.47 -19.94 6.14
N LEU A 25 -28.21 -21.12 5.56
CA LEU A 25 -26.85 -21.58 5.31
C LEU A 25 -26.17 -20.72 4.23
N THR A 26 -26.90 -20.34 3.18
CA THR A 26 -26.43 -19.38 2.18
C THR A 26 -26.21 -18.01 2.83
N PHE A 27 -27.12 -17.52 3.66
CA PHE A 27 -26.94 -16.25 4.40
C PHE A 27 -25.72 -16.28 5.33
N TYR A 28 -25.52 -17.35 6.10
CA TYR A 28 -24.38 -17.54 6.99
C TYR A 28 -23.05 -17.63 6.21
N ARG A 29 -23.04 -18.36 5.09
CA ARG A 29 -21.88 -18.39 4.18
C ARG A 29 -21.62 -17.01 3.57
N MET A 30 -22.67 -16.29 3.16
CA MET A 30 -22.61 -14.96 2.55
C MET A 30 -22.18 -13.84 3.52
N THR A 31 -22.38 -14.01 4.83
CA THR A 31 -22.17 -12.95 5.83
C THR A 31 -21.04 -13.24 6.81
N ASN A 32 -20.26 -14.30 6.61
CA ASN A 32 -19.23 -14.69 7.56
C ASN A 32 -18.20 -13.55 7.76
N PRO A 33 -18.22 -12.84 8.91
CA PRO A 33 -17.39 -11.65 9.12
C PRO A 33 -15.90 -12.02 9.26
N TYR A 34 -15.57 -13.29 9.49
CA TYR A 34 -14.19 -13.76 9.60
C TYR A 34 -13.39 -13.49 8.32
N HIS A 35 -14.01 -13.51 7.13
CA HIS A 35 -13.32 -13.18 5.88
C HIS A 35 -12.75 -11.77 5.89
N VAL A 36 -13.47 -10.80 6.45
CA VAL A 36 -13.04 -9.41 6.56
C VAL A 36 -11.90 -9.27 7.58
N LEU A 37 -12.00 -9.97 8.71
CA LEU A 37 -10.98 -9.94 9.76
C LEU A 37 -9.63 -10.48 9.27
N PHE A 38 -9.63 -11.52 8.44
CA PHE A 38 -8.39 -12.07 7.84
C PHE A 38 -7.89 -11.26 6.65
N ALA A 39 -8.77 -10.50 5.98
CA ALA A 39 -8.39 -9.67 4.84
C ALA A 39 -7.45 -8.50 5.23
N ILE A 40 -7.58 -7.99 6.46
CA ILE A 40 -6.73 -6.91 6.98
C ILE A 40 -5.25 -7.33 7.13
N PRO A 41 -4.90 -8.37 7.93
CA PRO A 41 -3.51 -8.80 8.05
C PRO A 41 -2.95 -9.31 6.71
N LEU A 42 -3.80 -9.84 5.82
CA LEU A 42 -3.39 -10.24 4.48
C LEU A 42 -3.03 -9.02 3.60
N GLY A 43 -3.82 -7.95 3.65
CA GLY A 43 -3.52 -6.69 2.95
C GLY A 43 -2.22 -6.04 3.45
N TRP A 44 -2.00 -6.05 4.76
CA TRP A 44 -0.73 -5.60 5.36
C TRP A 44 0.45 -6.48 4.93
N ALA A 45 0.31 -7.81 4.98
CA ALA A 45 1.35 -8.74 4.55
C ALA A 45 1.71 -8.56 3.06
N ALA A 46 0.72 -8.33 2.20
CA ALA A 46 0.95 -8.04 0.79
C ALA A 46 1.75 -6.74 0.59
N MET A 47 1.48 -5.69 1.38
CA MET A 47 2.29 -4.47 1.38
C MET A 47 3.74 -4.78 1.80
N CYS A 48 3.97 -5.50 2.89
CA CYS A 48 5.32 -5.84 3.33
C CYS A 48 6.08 -6.70 2.30
N ILE A 49 5.40 -7.66 1.67
CA ILE A 49 5.96 -8.44 0.56
C ILE A 49 6.32 -7.51 -0.59
N SER A 50 5.44 -6.57 -0.97
CA SER A 50 5.74 -5.60 -2.02
C SER A 50 6.93 -4.70 -1.70
N SER A 51 7.16 -4.36 -0.42
CA SER A 51 8.35 -3.61 0.01
C SER A 51 9.65 -4.37 -0.28
N ILE A 52 9.66 -5.69 -0.06
CA ILE A 52 10.79 -6.54 -0.44
C ILE A 52 10.99 -6.46 -1.95
N GLY A 53 9.92 -6.60 -2.72
CA GLY A 53 10.02 -6.57 -4.18
C GLY A 53 10.53 -5.23 -4.72
N HIS A 54 10.04 -4.14 -4.15
CA HIS A 54 10.49 -2.77 -4.38
C HIS A 54 11.99 -2.61 -4.12
N ASP A 55 12.48 -3.04 -2.96
CA ASP A 55 13.90 -2.94 -2.59
C ASP A 55 14.80 -3.86 -3.43
N GLY A 56 14.24 -4.98 -3.90
CA GLY A 56 14.87 -5.87 -4.87
C GLY A 56 15.10 -5.19 -6.22
N TYR A 57 14.15 -4.41 -6.73
CA TYR A 57 14.36 -3.62 -7.95
C TYR A 57 15.29 -2.42 -7.78
N HIS A 58 15.51 -1.96 -6.55
CA HIS A 58 16.62 -1.04 -6.25
C HIS A 58 17.97 -1.73 -6.08
N HIS A 59 18.04 -3.06 -6.20
CA HIS A 59 19.25 -3.87 -6.02
C HIS A 59 19.89 -3.72 -4.63
N THR A 60 19.06 -3.65 -3.58
CA THR A 60 19.52 -3.37 -2.20
C THR A 60 19.46 -4.56 -1.24
N LEU A 61 18.86 -5.68 -1.65
CA LEU A 61 18.67 -6.85 -0.77
C LEU A 61 19.91 -7.77 -0.74
N ALA A 62 20.65 -7.81 -1.84
CA ALA A 62 21.85 -8.60 -2.05
C ALA A 62 22.88 -7.75 -2.82
N PRO A 63 24.15 -8.20 -2.99
CA PRO A 63 25.11 -7.52 -3.87
C PRO A 63 24.47 -7.13 -5.21
N ALA A 64 24.79 -5.93 -5.70
CA ALA A 64 24.01 -5.28 -6.76
C ALA A 64 23.90 -6.10 -8.06
N ASP A 65 24.93 -6.88 -8.37
CA ASP A 65 25.05 -7.79 -9.51
C ASP A 65 24.39 -9.17 -9.30
N SER A 66 23.85 -9.44 -8.11
CA SER A 66 23.20 -10.70 -7.79
C SER A 66 21.84 -10.86 -8.46
N CYS A 67 21.64 -12.01 -9.13
CA CYS A 67 20.33 -12.40 -9.67
C CYS A 67 19.26 -12.58 -8.58
N LEU A 68 19.65 -12.70 -7.31
CA LEU A 68 18.72 -12.85 -6.19
C LEU A 68 17.79 -11.64 -6.05
N ASN A 69 18.29 -10.42 -6.28
CA ASN A 69 17.48 -9.20 -6.27
C ASN A 69 16.33 -9.30 -7.27
N GLU A 70 16.63 -9.71 -8.50
CA GLU A 70 15.67 -9.85 -9.60
C GLU A 70 14.63 -10.95 -9.35
N VAL A 71 15.06 -12.09 -8.79
CA VAL A 71 14.16 -13.20 -8.46
C VAL A 71 13.20 -12.81 -7.34
N LEU A 72 13.71 -12.20 -6.27
CA LEU A 72 12.88 -11.73 -5.16
C LEU A 72 11.92 -10.62 -5.62
N ALA A 73 12.40 -9.66 -6.42
CA ALA A 73 11.58 -8.60 -6.97
C ALA A 73 10.44 -9.14 -7.84
N TYR A 74 10.72 -10.12 -8.69
CA TYR A 74 9.69 -10.78 -9.49
C TYR A 74 8.62 -11.47 -8.63
N LEU A 75 9.03 -12.28 -7.64
CA LEU A 75 8.10 -13.03 -6.81
C LEU A 75 7.27 -12.12 -5.90
N CYS A 76 7.87 -11.04 -5.39
CA CYS A 76 7.28 -10.18 -4.38
C CYS A 76 6.56 -8.94 -4.96
N MET A 77 6.92 -8.49 -6.16
CA MET A 77 6.31 -7.33 -6.82
C MET A 77 5.47 -7.75 -8.03
N ASP A 78 6.07 -8.41 -9.04
CA ASP A 78 5.38 -8.72 -10.30
C ASP A 78 4.17 -9.63 -10.08
N CYS A 79 4.37 -10.69 -9.30
CA CYS A 79 3.34 -11.67 -8.97
C CYS A 79 2.27 -11.16 -7.98
N VAL A 80 2.51 -10.04 -7.28
CA VAL A 80 1.66 -9.57 -6.17
C VAL A 80 0.97 -8.25 -6.49
N VAL A 81 1.71 -7.25 -6.99
CA VAL A 81 1.24 -5.86 -7.13
C VAL A 81 1.29 -5.38 -8.57
N THR A 82 2.48 -5.19 -9.14
CA THR A 82 2.68 -4.54 -10.45
C THR A 82 3.95 -5.04 -11.13
N SER A 83 4.02 -5.01 -12.46
CA SER A 83 5.21 -5.45 -13.19
C SER A 83 6.41 -4.52 -13.00
N ARG A 84 7.61 -5.05 -13.23
CA ARG A 84 8.87 -4.30 -13.30
C ARG A 84 8.78 -3.07 -14.18
N ASP A 85 8.21 -3.19 -15.38
CA ASP A 85 8.17 -2.08 -16.35
C ASP A 85 7.30 -0.94 -15.83
N THR A 86 6.12 -1.28 -15.30
CA THR A 86 5.21 -0.32 -14.70
C THR A 86 5.82 0.31 -13.45
N TRP A 87 6.48 -0.47 -12.59
CA TRP A 87 7.21 0.03 -11.44
C TRP A 87 8.35 0.97 -11.84
N HIS A 88 9.20 0.58 -12.78
CA HIS A 88 10.34 1.37 -13.25
C HIS A 88 9.87 2.69 -13.86
N TYR A 89 8.81 2.67 -14.67
CA TYR A 89 8.25 3.91 -15.21
C TYR A 89 7.64 4.79 -14.11
N SER A 90 6.69 4.24 -13.34
CA SER A 90 5.91 5.06 -12.40
C SER A 90 6.68 5.49 -11.15
N HIS A 91 7.47 4.59 -10.56
CA HIS A 91 8.21 4.85 -9.34
C HIS A 91 9.59 5.44 -9.65
N HIS A 92 10.41 4.77 -10.47
CA HIS A 92 11.79 5.20 -10.68
C HIS A 92 11.89 6.43 -11.59
N LYS A 93 11.19 6.42 -12.74
CA LYS A 93 11.30 7.53 -13.70
C LYS A 93 10.44 8.74 -13.31
N VAL A 94 9.19 8.53 -12.93
CA VAL A 94 8.27 9.64 -12.61
C VAL A 94 8.43 10.09 -11.18
N HIS A 95 8.20 9.21 -10.20
CA HIS A 95 8.17 9.62 -8.79
C HIS A 95 9.54 10.06 -8.23
N HIS A 96 10.61 9.31 -8.50
CA HIS A 96 11.98 9.72 -8.12
C HIS A 96 12.58 10.78 -9.06
N GLY A 97 12.10 10.89 -10.32
CA GLY A 97 12.64 11.85 -11.28
C GLY A 97 11.99 13.23 -11.23
N SER A 98 10.70 13.29 -10.88
CA SER A 98 9.88 14.50 -10.87
C SER A 98 8.77 14.34 -9.82
N PRO A 99 9.12 14.29 -8.53
CA PRO A 99 8.13 14.11 -7.48
C PRO A 99 7.12 15.25 -7.55
N TRP A 100 5.86 14.93 -7.31
CA TRP A 100 4.74 15.87 -7.35
C TRP A 100 4.41 16.48 -8.73
N SER A 101 5.03 16.06 -9.83
CA SER A 101 4.72 16.56 -11.17
C SER A 101 3.27 16.27 -11.59
N GLU A 102 2.68 17.18 -12.38
CA GLU A 102 1.38 16.97 -13.02
C GLU A 102 1.51 16.33 -14.41
N ASP A 103 2.64 16.53 -15.08
CA ASP A 103 2.94 15.93 -16.38
C ASP A 103 4.43 15.51 -16.49
N PRO A 104 4.73 14.19 -16.55
CA PRO A 104 3.80 13.08 -16.30
C PRO A 104 3.29 13.13 -14.86
N MET A 105 2.03 12.76 -14.62
CA MET A 105 1.45 12.85 -13.28
C MET A 105 2.10 11.84 -12.31
N ASP A 106 2.73 12.35 -11.24
CA ASP A 106 3.15 11.54 -10.09
C ASP A 106 1.91 11.08 -9.30
N ARG A 107 1.70 9.76 -9.27
CA ARG A 107 0.54 9.12 -8.65
C ARG A 107 0.85 8.55 -7.25
N GLN A 108 2.09 8.61 -6.79
CA GLN A 108 2.53 7.99 -5.54
C GLN A 108 2.44 8.97 -4.35
N ARG A 109 1.26 9.57 -4.21
CA ARG A 109 0.93 10.52 -3.15
C ARG A 109 -0.56 10.40 -2.80
N LEU A 110 -0.96 10.99 -1.68
CA LEU A 110 -2.36 11.07 -1.29
C LEU A 110 -3.10 12.10 -2.16
N PHE A 111 -4.27 11.71 -2.67
CA PHE A 111 -5.13 12.58 -3.47
C PHE A 111 -6.53 12.67 -2.87
N GLY A 112 -6.95 13.90 -2.54
CA GLY A 112 -8.28 14.21 -2.05
C GLY A 112 -8.32 14.57 -0.57
N PRO A 113 -9.49 14.97 -0.07
CA PRO A 113 -9.63 15.54 1.28
C PRO A 113 -9.83 14.50 2.38
N CYS A 114 -10.08 13.23 2.06
CA CYS A 114 -10.39 12.20 3.05
C CYS A 114 -9.95 10.79 2.64
N ILE A 115 -9.96 9.85 3.60
CA ILE A 115 -9.58 8.45 3.39
C ILE A 115 -10.31 7.82 2.20
N LEU A 116 -11.61 8.06 2.04
CA LEU A 116 -12.39 7.45 0.97
C LEU A 116 -11.87 7.89 -0.41
N THR A 117 -11.68 9.19 -0.62
CA THR A 117 -11.19 9.71 -1.90
C THR A 117 -9.77 9.25 -2.21
N GLU A 118 -8.90 9.20 -1.19
CA GLU A 118 -7.52 8.74 -1.32
C GLU A 118 -7.47 7.24 -1.66
N THR A 119 -8.34 6.45 -1.02
CA THR A 119 -8.51 5.02 -1.29
C THR A 119 -9.00 4.77 -2.71
N MET A 120 -10.05 5.46 -3.14
CA MET A 120 -10.60 5.29 -4.49
C MET A 120 -9.62 5.72 -5.58
N TYR A 121 -8.84 6.78 -5.35
CA TYR A 121 -7.79 7.19 -6.28
C TYR A 121 -6.71 6.13 -6.44
N LEU A 122 -6.24 5.52 -5.33
CA LEU A 122 -5.23 4.49 -5.39
C LEU A 122 -5.76 3.19 -6.02
N ILE A 123 -7.01 2.81 -5.77
CA ILE A 123 -7.67 1.69 -6.49
C ILE A 123 -7.65 1.95 -7.99
N LYS A 124 -8.05 3.15 -8.44
CA LYS A 124 -8.00 3.53 -9.86
C LYS A 124 -6.57 3.41 -10.41
N THR A 125 -5.57 3.86 -9.65
CA THR A 125 -4.16 3.78 -10.06
C THR A 125 -3.68 2.34 -10.21
N ILE A 126 -4.03 1.45 -9.27
CA ILE A 126 -3.70 0.01 -9.35
C ILE A 126 -4.35 -0.63 -10.58
N LEU A 127 -5.63 -0.33 -10.85
CA LEU A 127 -6.32 -0.84 -12.05
C LEU A 127 -5.63 -0.36 -13.34
N MET A 128 -5.21 0.91 -13.38
CA MET A 128 -4.44 1.43 -14.51
C MET A 128 -3.11 0.71 -14.70
N TYR A 129 -2.38 0.44 -13.60
CA TYR A 129 -1.13 -0.31 -13.63
C TYR A 129 -1.35 -1.75 -14.13
N TRP A 130 -2.43 -2.42 -13.74
CA TRP A 130 -2.73 -3.75 -14.26
C TRP A 130 -3.10 -3.75 -15.75
N CYS A 131 -3.81 -2.72 -16.22
CA CYS A 131 -4.04 -2.54 -17.65
C CYS A 131 -2.72 -2.33 -18.42
N GLN A 132 -1.78 -1.57 -17.84
CA GLN A 132 -0.45 -1.37 -18.41
C GLN A 132 0.35 -2.68 -18.42
N ASP A 133 0.38 -3.42 -17.31
CA ASP A 133 1.03 -4.72 -17.20
C ASP A 133 0.51 -5.70 -18.27
N MET A 134 -0.81 -5.77 -18.46
CA MET A 134 -1.42 -6.63 -19.48
C MET A 134 -1.01 -6.20 -20.90
N LYS A 135 -1.02 -4.89 -21.18
CA LYS A 135 -0.58 -4.35 -22.46
C LYS A 135 0.90 -4.69 -22.72
N SER A 136 1.76 -4.48 -21.72
CA SER A 136 3.19 -4.81 -21.81
C SER A 136 3.40 -6.31 -22.05
N ALA A 137 2.66 -7.17 -21.34
CA ALA A 137 2.72 -8.62 -21.55
C ALA A 137 2.33 -9.02 -22.98
N ILE A 138 1.30 -8.42 -23.56
CA ILE A 138 0.87 -8.68 -24.95
C ILE A 138 1.91 -8.19 -25.96
N CYS A 139 2.47 -7.01 -25.73
CA CYS A 139 3.44 -6.36 -26.63
C CYS A 139 4.87 -6.88 -26.47
N GLU A 140 5.16 -7.71 -25.46
CA GLU A 140 6.50 -8.24 -25.21
C GLU A 140 7.01 -9.06 -26.40
N PRO A 141 8.11 -8.63 -27.06
CA PRO A 141 8.63 -9.30 -28.25
C PRO A 141 9.24 -10.67 -27.94
N SER A 142 9.86 -10.85 -26.77
CA SER A 142 10.48 -12.10 -26.38
C SER A 142 9.44 -13.13 -25.93
N CYS A 143 9.48 -14.35 -26.48
CA CYS A 143 8.61 -15.43 -26.03
C CYS A 143 8.78 -15.72 -24.52
N ASN A 144 10.01 -15.73 -24.03
CA ASN A 144 10.30 -15.98 -22.61
C ASN A 144 9.83 -14.83 -21.72
N GLY A 145 10.04 -13.58 -22.15
CA GLY A 145 9.54 -12.40 -21.42
C GLY A 145 8.02 -12.42 -21.32
N ARG A 146 7.35 -12.73 -22.45
CA ARG A 146 5.89 -12.81 -22.52
C ARG A 146 5.34 -13.89 -21.59
N LEU A 147 5.92 -15.09 -21.61
CA LEU A 147 5.54 -16.17 -20.70
C LEU A 147 5.72 -15.78 -19.23
N ARG A 148 6.83 -15.13 -18.89
CA ARG A 148 7.10 -14.62 -17.54
C ARG A 148 6.06 -13.59 -17.10
N SER A 149 5.71 -12.63 -17.95
CA SER A 149 4.71 -11.60 -17.61
C SER A 149 3.31 -12.20 -17.47
N PHE A 150 2.91 -13.10 -18.37
CA PHE A 150 1.63 -13.80 -18.23
C PHE A 150 1.57 -14.69 -16.98
N PHE A 151 2.67 -15.34 -16.62
CA PHE A 151 2.74 -16.13 -15.38
C PHE A 151 2.51 -15.23 -14.15
N ALA A 152 3.17 -14.07 -14.08
CA ALA A 152 2.99 -13.14 -12.96
C ALA A 152 1.54 -12.63 -12.87
N ILE A 153 0.94 -12.23 -14.00
CA ILE A 153 -0.47 -11.83 -14.09
C ILE A 153 -1.38 -12.99 -13.66
N PHE A 154 -1.11 -14.20 -14.13
CA PHE A 154 -1.88 -15.40 -13.78
C PHE A 154 -1.84 -15.68 -12.28
N VAL A 155 -0.66 -15.65 -11.65
CA VAL A 155 -0.51 -15.84 -10.19
C VAL A 155 -1.33 -14.79 -9.44
N LYS A 156 -1.16 -13.51 -9.79
CA LYS A 156 -1.87 -12.38 -9.18
C LYS A 156 -3.39 -12.54 -9.27
N LEU A 157 -3.92 -12.79 -10.46
CA LEU A 157 -5.35 -12.98 -10.68
C LEU A 157 -5.87 -14.23 -9.97
N THR A 158 -5.09 -15.31 -9.96
CA THR A 158 -5.46 -16.54 -9.25
C THR A 158 -5.61 -16.26 -7.75
N LEU A 159 -4.68 -15.56 -7.12
CA LEU A 159 -4.77 -15.19 -5.71
C LEU A 159 -6.04 -14.38 -5.39
N LEU A 160 -6.41 -13.43 -6.26
CA LEU A 160 -7.58 -12.58 -6.07
C LEU A 160 -8.90 -13.30 -6.34
N LEU A 161 -8.99 -14.10 -7.41
CA LEU A 161 -10.23 -14.76 -7.84
C LEU A 161 -10.70 -15.86 -6.88
N HIS A 162 -9.79 -16.41 -6.07
CA HIS A 162 -10.12 -17.42 -5.06
C HIS A 162 -10.67 -16.81 -3.75
N MET A 163 -10.62 -15.49 -3.60
CA MET A 163 -11.22 -14.81 -2.46
C MET A 163 -12.73 -14.63 -2.67
N PRO A 164 -13.56 -14.78 -1.63
CA PRO A 164 -14.94 -14.30 -1.64
C PRO A 164 -14.97 -12.78 -1.89
N LEU A 165 -16.00 -12.25 -2.56
CA LEU A 165 -16.04 -10.83 -2.94
C LEU A 165 -15.89 -9.85 -1.76
N ASN A 166 -16.52 -10.14 -0.61
CA ASN A 166 -16.31 -9.32 0.59
C ASN A 166 -14.87 -9.40 1.14
N GLY A 167 -14.26 -10.59 1.14
CA GLY A 167 -12.86 -10.79 1.50
C GLY A 167 -11.91 -10.10 0.53
N LEU A 168 -12.19 -10.14 -0.77
CA LEU A 168 -11.44 -9.44 -1.81
C LEU A 168 -11.52 -7.93 -1.61
N ALA A 169 -12.72 -7.38 -1.39
CA ALA A 169 -12.89 -5.95 -1.13
C ALA A 169 -12.18 -5.52 0.16
N GLY A 170 -12.32 -6.29 1.24
CA GLY A 170 -11.60 -6.07 2.49
C GLY A 170 -10.08 -6.11 2.30
N PHE A 171 -9.58 -7.03 1.47
CA PHE A 171 -8.15 -7.18 1.18
C PHE A 171 -7.64 -5.98 0.40
N VAL A 172 -8.34 -5.60 -0.68
CA VAL A 172 -7.98 -4.45 -1.52
C VAL A 172 -8.01 -3.16 -0.70
N PHE A 173 -9.07 -2.91 0.07
CA PHE A 173 -9.14 -1.72 0.94
C PHE A 173 -8.04 -1.72 1.99
N SER A 174 -7.76 -2.87 2.61
CA SER A 174 -6.66 -2.96 3.58
C SER A 174 -5.32 -2.67 2.91
N LEU A 175 -5.00 -3.33 1.79
CA LEU A 175 -3.75 -3.09 1.05
C LEU A 175 -3.60 -1.61 0.68
N VAL A 176 -4.65 -1.01 0.12
CA VAL A 176 -4.67 0.39 -0.31
C VAL A 176 -4.49 1.34 0.87
N ILE A 177 -5.17 1.12 1.99
CA ILE A 177 -5.02 1.93 3.21
C ILE A 177 -3.59 1.80 3.76
N ASN A 178 -3.03 0.59 3.80
CA ASN A 178 -1.66 0.37 4.23
C ASN A 178 -0.67 1.13 3.33
N VAL A 179 -0.80 1.03 2.01
CA VAL A 179 0.07 1.77 1.07
C VAL A 179 -0.11 3.28 1.22
N ASN A 180 -1.34 3.77 1.27
CA ASN A 180 -1.63 5.19 1.45
C ASN A 180 -0.97 5.75 2.70
N TYR A 181 -1.06 5.06 3.84
CA TYR A 181 -0.69 5.66 5.12
C TYR A 181 0.63 5.20 5.71
N PHE A 182 1.18 4.08 5.24
CA PHE A 182 2.54 3.68 5.59
C PHE A 182 3.57 4.08 4.53
N ALA A 183 3.17 4.27 3.27
CA ALA A 183 4.06 4.77 2.22
C ALA A 183 3.74 6.23 1.83
N PHE A 184 2.56 6.49 1.26
CA PHE A 184 2.28 7.78 0.61
C PHE A 184 2.00 8.95 1.56
N LEU A 185 1.70 8.68 2.83
CA LEU A 185 1.62 9.73 3.84
C LEU A 185 2.96 10.47 3.94
N ALA A 186 4.09 9.81 3.67
CA ALA A 186 5.39 10.46 3.64
C ALA A 186 5.50 11.56 2.58
N HIS A 187 4.59 11.59 1.60
CA HIS A 187 4.49 12.66 0.60
C HIS A 187 3.47 13.73 0.94
N GLY A 188 2.79 13.64 2.08
CA GLY A 188 1.87 14.66 2.54
C GLY A 188 2.58 16.00 2.78
N LEU A 189 1.81 17.09 2.70
CA LEU A 189 2.31 18.43 2.98
C LEU A 189 3.61 18.79 2.22
N PRO A 190 3.66 18.64 0.88
CA PRO A 190 4.84 18.98 0.10
C PRO A 190 5.11 20.49 0.15
N VAL A 191 6.38 20.87 0.07
CA VAL A 191 6.76 22.27 -0.06
C VAL A 191 6.75 22.65 -1.54
N ARG A 192 5.99 23.68 -1.91
CA ARG A 192 5.84 24.10 -3.32
C ARG A 192 7.02 24.90 -3.87
N THR A 193 7.95 25.33 -3.03
CA THR A 193 9.09 26.15 -3.45
C THR A 193 9.93 25.42 -4.51
N PRO A 194 9.96 25.91 -5.77
CA PRO A 194 10.76 25.30 -6.82
C PRO A 194 12.24 25.33 -6.47
N THR A 195 12.99 24.34 -6.93
CA THR A 195 14.44 24.29 -6.81
C THR A 195 15.02 23.46 -7.96
N ASP A 196 16.16 23.89 -8.48
CA ASP A 196 16.91 23.13 -9.50
C ASP A 196 17.77 22.02 -8.86
N ASP A 197 17.89 22.02 -7.53
CA ASP A 197 18.58 20.96 -6.78
C ASP A 197 17.63 19.77 -6.57
N LEU A 198 17.85 18.71 -7.35
CA LEU A 198 17.05 17.49 -7.29
C LEU A 198 17.05 16.84 -5.90
N LEU A 199 18.15 16.90 -5.16
CA LEU A 199 18.21 16.32 -3.81
C LEU A 199 17.31 17.12 -2.87
N LEU A 200 17.42 18.45 -2.93
CA LEU A 200 16.58 19.33 -2.12
C LEU A 200 15.10 19.19 -2.48
N GLN A 201 14.79 19.03 -3.78
CA GLN A 201 13.44 18.74 -4.25
C GLN A 201 12.90 17.47 -3.60
N GLN A 202 13.70 16.39 -3.56
CA GLN A 202 13.32 15.13 -2.91
C GLN A 202 13.07 15.28 -1.41
N LEU A 203 13.89 16.04 -0.69
CA LEU A 203 13.69 16.29 0.73
C LEU A 203 12.41 17.11 1.02
N ARG A 204 12.10 18.07 0.15
CA ARG A 204 10.93 18.95 0.30
C ARG A 204 9.59 18.27 -0.02
N THR A 205 9.63 17.18 -0.79
CA THR A 205 8.44 16.41 -1.17
C THR A 205 8.23 15.16 -0.32
N SER A 206 9.14 14.86 0.61
CA SER A 206 9.08 13.69 1.49
C SER A 206 9.26 14.06 2.97
N ILE A 207 8.89 13.16 3.87
CA ILE A 207 9.13 13.28 5.31
C ILE A 207 9.40 11.89 5.91
N ASP A 208 10.20 11.84 6.99
CA ASP A 208 10.39 10.63 7.78
C ASP A 208 9.50 10.61 9.03
N PHE A 209 8.97 9.43 9.36
CA PHE A 209 8.19 9.17 10.57
C PHE A 209 8.95 8.25 11.51
N PHE A 210 9.27 8.72 12.71
CA PHE A 210 9.96 7.91 13.74
C PHE A 210 11.15 7.10 13.18
N PRO A 211 12.12 7.74 12.50
CA PRO A 211 13.14 7.04 11.71
C PRO A 211 13.96 6.04 12.53
N HIS A 212 14.04 6.24 13.85
CA HIS A 212 14.80 5.41 14.79
C HIS A 212 13.96 4.33 15.48
N SER A 213 12.67 4.20 15.15
CA SER A 213 11.75 3.23 15.75
C SER A 213 11.76 1.91 14.98
N TYR A 214 12.20 0.83 15.63
CA TYR A 214 12.08 -0.52 15.08
C TYR A 214 10.63 -0.95 14.85
N VAL A 215 9.70 -0.50 15.72
CA VAL A 215 8.27 -0.77 15.55
C VAL A 215 7.73 -0.01 14.35
N GLY A 216 8.12 1.26 14.17
CA GLY A 216 7.74 2.05 13.00
C GLY A 216 8.25 1.42 11.69
N LEU A 217 9.50 0.97 11.70
CA LEU A 217 10.13 0.22 10.60
C LEU A 217 9.33 -1.05 10.25
N PHE A 218 8.99 -1.85 11.26
CA PHE A 218 8.22 -3.08 11.06
C PHE A 218 6.81 -2.82 10.51
N LEU A 219 6.05 -1.94 11.16
CA LEU A 219 4.66 -1.66 10.79
C LEU A 219 4.54 -1.05 9.39
N SER A 220 5.48 -0.19 9.02
CA SER A 220 5.46 0.51 7.73
C SER A 220 6.13 -0.26 6.60
N GLY A 221 6.67 -1.46 6.83
CA GLY A 221 7.50 -2.13 5.83
C GLY A 221 8.71 -1.27 5.41
N ALA A 222 9.28 -0.54 6.37
CA ALA A 222 10.40 0.39 6.24
C ALA A 222 10.15 1.68 5.40
N PHE A 223 8.90 1.96 5.04
CA PHE A 223 8.56 3.22 4.35
C PHE A 223 8.54 4.44 5.29
N ASN A 224 8.69 4.26 6.59
CA ASN A 224 8.81 5.36 7.54
C ASN A 224 10.09 6.20 7.40
N ASN A 225 11.11 5.70 6.68
CA ASN A 225 12.34 6.42 6.31
C ASN A 225 12.30 6.83 4.82
N HIS A 226 11.24 7.53 4.43
CA HIS A 226 10.97 7.83 3.04
C HIS A 226 11.93 8.86 2.45
N SER A 227 12.26 9.93 3.17
CA SER A 227 13.23 10.94 2.70
C SER A 227 14.61 10.33 2.48
N VAL A 228 15.04 9.44 3.39
CA VAL A 228 16.28 8.67 3.21
C VAL A 228 16.21 7.81 1.95
N HIS A 229 15.08 7.16 1.70
CA HIS A 229 14.88 6.35 0.51
C HIS A 229 14.97 7.17 -0.79
N HIS A 230 14.38 8.37 -0.83
CA HIS A 230 14.46 9.24 -2.02
C HIS A 230 15.87 9.76 -2.28
N VAL A 231 16.61 10.14 -1.22
CA VAL A 231 17.98 10.66 -1.38
C VAL A 231 19.00 9.53 -1.61
N PHE A 232 18.79 8.36 -1.00
CA PHE A 232 19.68 7.20 -1.11
C PHE A 232 18.89 5.94 -1.46
N PRO A 233 18.35 5.82 -2.69
CA PRO A 233 17.47 4.70 -3.07
C PRO A 233 18.18 3.35 -3.07
N SER A 234 19.49 3.34 -3.26
CA SER A 234 20.33 2.14 -3.18
C SER A 234 20.80 1.80 -1.76
N LEU A 235 20.40 2.57 -0.73
CA LEU A 235 20.75 2.29 0.65
C LEU A 235 19.80 1.21 1.21
N PRO A 236 20.31 0.06 1.68
CA PRO A 236 19.49 -0.96 2.32
C PRO A 236 18.73 -0.39 3.52
N ARG A 237 17.47 -0.82 3.72
CA ARG A 237 16.59 -0.36 4.80
C ARG A 237 17.21 -0.46 6.20
N SER A 238 18.05 -1.46 6.44
CA SER A 238 18.77 -1.65 7.71
C SER A 238 19.74 -0.50 8.04
N LEU A 239 20.18 0.25 7.03
CA LEU A 239 21.08 1.40 7.17
C LEU A 239 20.32 2.74 7.12
N HIS A 240 18.99 2.73 7.01
CA HIS A 240 18.22 3.98 6.87
C HIS A 240 18.37 4.91 8.06
N LYS A 241 18.48 4.36 9.28
CA LYS A 241 18.81 5.16 10.48
C LYS A 241 20.08 6.00 10.29
N TRP A 242 21.14 5.38 9.74
CA TRP A 242 22.37 6.11 9.44
C TRP A 242 22.14 7.17 8.37
N GLY A 243 21.32 6.88 7.35
CA GLY A 243 20.91 7.85 6.34
C GLY A 243 20.19 9.06 6.95
N SER A 244 19.26 8.84 7.87
CA SER A 244 18.54 9.90 8.60
C SER A 244 19.49 10.79 9.38
N ASP A 245 20.46 10.22 10.10
CA ASP A 245 21.48 10.98 10.83
C ASP A 245 22.34 11.85 9.89
N LYS A 246 22.63 11.36 8.68
CA LYS A 246 23.35 12.12 7.65
C LYS A 246 22.52 13.27 7.09
N LEU A 247 21.27 13.02 6.73
CA LEU A 247 20.37 14.06 6.21
C LEU A 247 20.16 15.17 7.25
N ARG A 248 19.95 14.82 8.52
CA ARG A 248 19.83 15.79 9.62
C ARG A 248 21.07 16.67 9.77
N LYS A 249 22.26 16.10 9.57
CA LYS A 249 23.52 16.85 9.65
C LYS A 249 23.73 17.77 8.44
N PHE A 250 23.42 17.29 7.24
CA PHE A 250 23.72 18.02 5.99
C PHE A 250 22.62 19.02 5.60
N PHE A 251 21.38 18.77 5.99
CA PHE A 251 20.21 19.55 5.62
C PHE A 251 19.33 19.86 6.85
N PRO A 252 19.87 20.52 7.89
CA PRO A 252 19.17 20.71 9.17
C PRO A 252 17.85 21.50 9.05
N ASP A 253 17.73 22.37 8.05
CA ASP A 253 16.56 23.23 7.84
C ASP A 253 15.53 22.63 6.86
N GLU A 254 15.91 21.59 6.11
CA GLU A 254 15.11 21.02 5.02
C GLU A 254 14.69 19.58 5.30
N TYR A 255 15.50 18.82 6.05
CA TYR A 255 15.16 17.45 6.45
C TYR A 255 14.12 17.46 7.56
N ARG A 256 12.89 17.07 7.20
CA ARG A 256 11.73 17.05 8.10
C ARG A 256 11.58 15.66 8.73
N VAL A 257 11.32 15.63 10.03
CA VAL A 257 11.10 14.40 10.79
C VAL A 257 9.94 14.59 11.75
N ILE A 258 9.06 13.58 11.82
CA ILE A 258 8.03 13.44 12.84
C ILE A 258 8.55 12.52 13.94
N ASP A 259 8.74 13.07 15.14
CA ASP A 259 9.34 12.37 16.27
C ASP A 259 8.33 11.99 17.36
N ASN A 260 7.08 12.47 17.28
CA ASN A 260 6.03 12.14 18.25
C ASN A 260 4.63 12.02 17.62
N PHE A 261 3.70 11.39 18.34
CA PHE A 261 2.34 11.13 17.86
C PHE A 261 1.51 12.41 17.65
N SER A 262 1.75 13.46 18.44
CA SER A 262 1.05 14.74 18.27
C SER A 262 1.41 15.38 16.93
N GLN A 263 2.70 15.36 16.56
CA GLN A 263 3.16 15.78 15.24
C GLN A 263 2.59 14.89 14.12
N LEU A 264 2.61 13.57 14.29
CA LEU A 264 2.03 12.65 13.29
C LEU A 264 0.55 12.95 13.05
N PHE A 265 -0.21 13.17 14.13
CA PHE A 265 -1.63 13.47 14.04
C PHE A 265 -1.89 14.85 13.39
N ALA A 266 -1.12 15.87 13.74
CA ALA A 266 -1.20 17.17 13.08
C ALA A 266 -0.85 17.08 11.59
N PHE A 267 0.18 16.32 11.24
CA PHE A 267 0.59 16.08 9.86
C PHE A 267 -0.49 15.32 9.08
N TRP A 268 -1.08 14.28 9.67
CA TRP A 268 -2.22 13.56 9.10
C TRP A 268 -3.37 14.49 8.76
N VAL A 269 -3.66 15.45 9.64
CA VAL A 269 -4.75 16.41 9.45
C VAL A 269 -4.46 17.38 8.31
N LEU A 270 -3.19 17.73 8.12
CA LEU A 270 -2.73 18.66 7.10
C LEU A 270 -2.24 17.98 5.81
N ARG A 271 -2.36 16.66 5.67
CA ARG A 271 -1.69 15.86 4.62
C ARG A 271 -2.00 16.27 3.18
N ASP A 272 -3.17 16.88 2.95
CA ASP A 272 -3.64 17.37 1.65
C ASP A 272 -3.40 18.87 1.43
N GLN A 273 -2.82 19.56 2.41
CA GLN A 273 -2.41 20.96 2.28
C GLN A 273 -1.09 21.07 1.50
N GLN A 274 -0.87 22.20 0.83
CA GLN A 274 0.31 22.43 0.00
C GLN A 274 0.89 23.81 0.28
N PRO A 275 1.66 23.98 1.37
CA PRO A 275 2.20 25.25 1.77
C PRO A 275 3.24 25.76 0.75
N GLU A 276 3.33 27.09 0.63
CA GLU A 276 4.33 27.75 -0.23
C GLU A 276 5.74 27.66 0.36
N GLU A 277 5.85 27.55 1.68
CA GLU A 277 7.10 27.48 2.43
C GLU A 277 7.18 26.22 3.30
N THR A 278 8.41 25.82 3.63
CA THR A 278 8.67 24.68 4.53
C THR A 278 8.01 24.91 5.89
N VAL A 279 7.05 24.05 6.24
CA VAL A 279 6.46 24.04 7.58
C VAL A 279 7.45 23.42 8.54
N LEU A 280 7.93 24.20 9.50
CA LEU A 280 8.76 23.68 10.57
C LEU A 280 7.95 22.70 11.44
N MET A 281 8.52 21.53 11.72
CA MET A 281 7.85 20.46 12.46
C MET A 281 7.49 20.83 13.91
N LYS A 282 8.14 21.85 14.48
CA LYS A 282 7.78 22.41 15.79
C LYS A 282 6.45 23.18 15.77
N ASP A 283 6.04 23.70 14.61
CA ASP A 283 4.88 24.56 14.45
C ASP A 283 3.65 23.83 13.87
N ILE A 284 3.82 22.57 13.46
CA ILE A 284 2.79 21.80 12.74
C ILE A 284 1.52 21.57 13.56
N VAL A 285 1.65 21.33 14.87
CA VAL A 285 0.53 21.09 15.77
C VAL A 285 -0.37 22.32 15.86
N LYS A 286 0.24 23.50 16.02
CA LYS A 286 -0.46 24.78 16.06
C LYS A 286 -1.18 25.08 14.74
N LYS A 287 -0.53 24.80 13.60
CA LYS A 287 -1.14 24.98 12.28
C LYS A 287 -2.36 24.07 12.06
N ALA A 288 -2.44 22.92 12.72
CA ALA A 288 -3.54 21.96 12.58
C ALA A 288 -4.77 22.28 13.46
N GLU A 289 -4.69 23.20 14.44
CA GLU A 289 -5.75 23.47 15.43
C GLU A 289 -7.13 23.78 14.81
N GLY A 290 -7.17 24.45 13.66
CA GLY A 290 -8.41 24.78 12.96
C GLY A 290 -9.01 23.65 12.09
N PHE A 291 -8.29 22.53 11.92
CA PHE A 291 -8.63 21.50 10.94
C PHE A 291 -9.04 20.17 11.56
N TYR A 292 -8.70 19.92 12.83
CA TYR A 292 -8.92 18.62 13.50
C TYR A 292 -10.35 18.09 13.36
N CYS A 293 -11.35 18.88 13.78
CA CYS A 293 -12.74 18.43 13.80
C CYS A 293 -13.24 18.05 12.39
N LYS A 294 -13.02 18.94 11.41
CA LYS A 294 -13.43 18.71 10.02
C LYS A 294 -12.78 17.45 9.45
N LYS A 295 -11.46 17.30 9.60
CA LYS A 295 -10.73 16.16 9.02
C LYS A 295 -11.13 14.84 9.67
N LEU A 296 -11.25 14.81 11.00
CA LEU A 296 -11.69 13.62 11.74
C LEU A 296 -13.07 13.15 11.31
N ILE A 297 -14.03 14.07 11.14
CA ILE A 297 -15.38 13.72 10.68
C ILE A 297 -15.33 13.10 9.29
N LEU A 298 -14.61 13.72 8.35
CA LEU A 298 -14.51 13.21 6.98
C LEU A 298 -13.85 11.84 6.91
N ASP A 299 -12.78 11.63 7.68
CA ASP A 299 -12.05 10.36 7.74
C ASP A 299 -12.88 9.28 8.45
N LEU A 300 -13.60 9.60 9.53
CA LEU A 300 -14.50 8.66 10.22
C LEU A 300 -15.65 8.21 9.30
N VAL A 301 -16.31 9.16 8.62
CA VAL A 301 -17.37 8.86 7.65
C VAL A 301 -16.82 7.98 6.53
N SER A 302 -15.61 8.27 6.05
CA SER A 302 -14.93 7.45 5.03
C SER A 302 -14.75 6.00 5.47
N VAL A 303 -14.25 5.77 6.68
CA VAL A 303 -14.07 4.43 7.24
C VAL A 303 -15.40 3.71 7.37
N VAL A 304 -16.45 4.38 7.88
CA VAL A 304 -17.79 3.80 8.00
C VAL A 304 -18.33 3.35 6.63
N ILE A 305 -18.18 4.19 5.59
CA ILE A 305 -18.60 3.86 4.22
C ILE A 305 -17.83 2.64 3.70
N LEU A 306 -16.50 2.61 3.84
CA LEU A 306 -15.68 1.49 3.36
C LEU A 306 -16.04 0.19 4.10
N CYS A 307 -16.21 0.24 5.42
CA CYS A 307 -16.64 -0.91 6.21
C CYS A 307 -18.04 -1.39 5.81
N ALA A 308 -18.99 -0.48 5.57
CA ALA A 308 -20.32 -0.84 5.09
C ALA A 308 -20.26 -1.53 3.73
N VAL A 309 -19.51 -0.98 2.76
CA VAL A 309 -19.33 -1.62 1.44
C VAL A 309 -18.81 -3.04 1.59
N VAL A 310 -17.77 -3.27 2.39
CA VAL A 310 -17.21 -4.61 2.62
C VAL A 310 -18.22 -5.53 3.30
N ALA A 311 -18.94 -5.06 4.32
CA ALA A 311 -19.89 -5.86 5.09
C ALA A 311 -21.13 -6.27 4.28
N PHE A 312 -21.57 -5.45 3.32
CA PHE A 312 -22.75 -5.73 2.49
C PHE A 312 -22.42 -6.47 1.18
N LEU A 313 -21.15 -6.67 0.85
CA LEU A 313 -20.78 -7.51 -0.30
C LEU A 313 -21.03 -9.00 0.01
N PRO A 314 -21.48 -9.79 -0.98
CA PRO A 314 -21.73 -11.21 -0.77
C PRO A 314 -20.41 -11.96 -0.60
N ALA A 315 -20.33 -12.92 0.33
CA ALA A 315 -19.18 -13.82 0.44
C ALA A 315 -19.27 -14.99 -0.57
N VAL A 316 -19.44 -14.67 -1.85
CA VAL A 316 -19.41 -15.63 -2.96
C VAL A 316 -18.11 -15.43 -3.74
N ARG A 317 -17.50 -16.51 -4.25
CA ARG A 317 -16.29 -16.41 -5.06
C ARG A 317 -16.64 -16.10 -6.51
N ILE A 318 -15.81 -15.31 -7.19
CA ILE A 318 -16.01 -15.01 -8.62
C ILE A 318 -16.04 -16.29 -9.45
N THR A 319 -15.20 -17.28 -9.11
CA THR A 319 -15.14 -18.57 -9.80
C THR A 319 -16.43 -19.39 -9.73
N GLU A 320 -17.28 -19.15 -8.73
CA GLU A 320 -18.56 -19.87 -8.56
C GLU A 320 -19.65 -19.35 -9.53
N TYR A 321 -19.48 -18.15 -10.08
CA TYR A 321 -20.42 -17.58 -11.07
C TYR A 321 -20.16 -18.05 -12.52
N ILE A 322 -18.97 -18.61 -12.81
CA ILE A 322 -18.60 -19.00 -14.18
C ILE A 322 -19.37 -20.24 -14.67
N PRO A 323 -19.57 -21.31 -13.86
CA PRO A 323 -20.30 -22.51 -14.31
C PRO A 323 -21.79 -22.28 -14.53
N SER A 324 -22.43 -21.37 -13.79
CA SER A 324 -23.87 -21.10 -13.92
C SER A 324 -24.25 -20.49 -15.27
N ILE A 325 -23.31 -19.82 -15.94
CA ILE A 325 -23.54 -19.23 -17.27
C ILE A 325 -23.57 -20.33 -18.35
N LYS A 326 -22.79 -21.40 -18.19
CA LYS A 326 -22.72 -22.50 -19.18
C LYS A 326 -23.93 -23.44 -19.16
N GLN A 327 -24.77 -23.39 -18.12
CA GLN A 327 -25.99 -24.21 -18.05
C GLN A 327 -27.24 -23.47 -18.57
N GLN A 328 -27.11 -22.18 -18.94
CA GLN A 328 -28.21 -21.36 -19.43
C GLN A 328 -28.16 -21.10 -20.96
N HIS A 329 -27.18 -21.67 -21.66
CA HIS A 329 -27.00 -21.59 -23.11
C HIS A 329 -26.80 -22.99 -23.70
#